data_AF-A0A9Q3I275-F1
#
_entry.id   AF-A0A9Q3I275-F1
#
_cell.length_a   1.000
_cell.length_b   1.000
_cell.length_c   1.000
_cell.angle_alpha   90.00
_cell.angle_beta   90.00
_cell.angle_gamma   90.00
#
_symmetry.space_group_name_H-M   'P 1'
#
loop_
_entity.id
_entity.type
_entity.pdbx_description
1 polymer ?
#
loop_
_entity_poly.entity_id
_entity_poly.type
_entity_poly.pdbx_seq_one_letter_code
_entity_poly.pdbx_strand_id
1 'polypeptide(L)'
;MIQIQEPKSPWEIVHMDWVTALPPGGDKSYNACLVLVDRYRKTPMFLPCHKDDTAMDTAIMIWNKFIRHPGVFQNIISDRDPKITSALWTNLHNLFGTKLSFSTAYHPQTDGLEERMIKTLEDMIRSFCAYGLEFKDSDGFTHDWCTLIPALELAYRNSIHSSTGKTPAMLEKGWNPRLPYDTLEKDLVDIHPTASSFKIMLDKERHHENRCMQYSFKYAKERWDKSHKPPDFEIGHLVLVSTLNFNNIREPKKLKYFFAGKLMIKALHGPNAVQLELTGELMNKHQAFPVSLIKPYSTSDKELFPLRNKPPLETPPLEEGNEKKIVKVLKERRKRNKKEREYLVRYRNPTQEDEWLLEKDRTNAEKLLRMFRHERKPKE
;
A
#
# COMPACT_ATOMS: atom_id res chain seq x y z
N MET A 1 -5.68 9.39 -16.87
CA MET A 1 -5.36 8.82 -15.54
C MET A 1 -6.44 9.25 -14.58
N ILE A 2 -7.19 8.31 -13.98
CA ILE A 2 -8.16 8.65 -12.92
C ILE A 2 -7.38 8.59 -11.62
N GLN A 3 -7.03 9.75 -11.06
CA GLN A 3 -6.52 9.83 -9.71
C GLN A 3 -7.72 9.65 -8.77
N ILE A 4 -7.79 8.52 -8.08
CA ILE A 4 -8.90 8.22 -7.18
C ILE A 4 -8.72 9.07 -5.92
N GLN A 5 -9.54 10.12 -5.80
CA GLN A 5 -9.52 11.04 -4.66
C GLN A 5 -9.83 10.31 -3.35
N GLU A 6 -9.23 10.76 -2.25
CA GLU A 6 -9.59 10.25 -0.93
C GLU A 6 -11.06 10.58 -0.62
N PRO A 7 -11.83 9.63 -0.06
CA PRO A 7 -13.21 9.87 0.31
C PRO A 7 -13.27 10.89 1.44
N LYS A 8 -14.24 11.82 1.38
CA LYS A 8 -14.46 12.83 2.41
C LYS A 8 -15.57 12.45 3.37
N SER A 9 -16.44 11.55 2.93
CA SER A 9 -17.61 11.09 3.67
C SER A 9 -17.76 9.56 3.61
N PRO A 10 -18.41 8.94 4.61
CA PRO A 10 -18.74 7.52 4.59
C PRO A 10 -19.52 7.14 3.33
N TRP A 11 -19.20 5.99 2.74
CA TRP A 11 -19.91 5.43 1.58
C TRP A 11 -19.86 6.28 0.31
N GLU A 12 -19.01 7.32 0.27
CA GLU A 12 -18.78 8.13 -0.93
C GLU A 12 -18.12 7.31 -2.04
N ILE A 13 -17.09 6.56 -1.66
CA ILE A 13 -16.30 5.72 -2.55
C ILE A 13 -16.32 4.29 -2.01
N VAL A 14 -16.77 3.36 -2.83
CA VAL A 14 -16.83 1.94 -2.47
C VAL A 14 -16.02 1.11 -3.44
N HIS A 15 -15.24 0.19 -2.87
CA HIS A 15 -14.60 -0.87 -3.63
C HIS A 15 -15.52 -2.08 -3.70
N MET A 16 -15.60 -2.68 -4.87
CA MET A 16 -16.44 -3.83 -5.15
C MET A 16 -15.60 -4.92 -5.82
N ASP A 17 -15.77 -6.17 -5.39
CA ASP A 17 -15.09 -7.33 -5.99
C ASP A 17 -15.86 -8.63 -5.75
N TRP A 18 -15.66 -9.64 -6.60
CA TRP A 18 -16.31 -10.94 -6.50
C TRP A 18 -15.32 -12.03 -6.11
N VAL A 19 -15.60 -12.68 -4.98
CA VAL A 19 -14.97 -13.96 -4.62
C VAL A 19 -15.81 -15.08 -5.21
N THR A 20 -15.33 -15.69 -6.29
CA THR A 20 -16.00 -16.81 -6.95
C THR A 20 -15.36 -18.16 -6.60
N ALA A 21 -15.97 -19.25 -7.08
CA ALA A 21 -15.50 -20.62 -6.86
C ALA A 21 -15.45 -21.02 -5.38
N LEU A 22 -16.38 -20.48 -4.58
CA LEU A 22 -16.60 -20.91 -3.21
C LEU A 22 -17.41 -22.22 -3.20
N PRO A 23 -17.20 -23.10 -2.20
CA PRO A 23 -18.05 -24.27 -2.04
C PRO A 23 -19.51 -23.83 -1.84
N PRO A 24 -20.50 -24.59 -2.36
CA PRO A 24 -21.91 -24.28 -2.12
C PRO A 24 -22.22 -24.18 -0.62
N GLY A 25 -22.83 -23.07 -0.22
CA GLY A 25 -23.19 -22.78 1.17
C GLY A 25 -24.53 -22.05 1.30
N GLY A 26 -25.13 -22.13 2.48
CA GLY A 26 -26.45 -21.61 2.81
C GLY A 26 -27.58 -22.41 2.18
N ASP A 27 -28.82 -22.09 2.60
CA ASP A 27 -30.05 -22.74 2.10
C ASP A 27 -30.23 -22.60 0.58
N LYS A 28 -29.58 -21.61 -0.04
CA LYS A 28 -29.65 -21.33 -1.49
C LYS A 28 -28.44 -21.82 -2.28
N SER A 29 -27.53 -22.57 -1.66
CA SER A 29 -26.33 -23.11 -2.31
C SER A 29 -25.50 -22.02 -3.03
N TYR A 30 -25.26 -20.90 -2.36
CA TYR A 30 -24.42 -19.81 -2.86
C TYR A 30 -23.00 -20.31 -3.10
N ASN A 31 -22.41 -19.91 -4.23
CA ASN A 31 -21.08 -20.35 -4.68
C ASN A 31 -20.13 -19.18 -5.01
N ALA A 32 -20.57 -17.96 -4.72
CA ALA A 32 -19.78 -16.75 -4.82
C ALA A 32 -20.18 -15.75 -3.72
N CYS A 33 -19.34 -14.75 -3.48
CA CYS A 33 -19.61 -13.67 -2.54
C CYS A 33 -19.19 -12.35 -3.18
N LEU A 34 -20.10 -11.37 -3.18
CA LEU A 34 -19.77 -9.99 -3.51
C LEU A 34 -19.24 -9.29 -2.27
N VAL A 35 -18.03 -8.76 -2.37
CA VAL A 35 -17.35 -8.00 -1.33
C VAL A 35 -17.48 -6.51 -1.66
N LEU A 36 -18.08 -5.75 -0.74
CA LEU A 36 -18.18 -4.30 -0.82
C LEU A 36 -17.41 -3.70 0.35
N VAL A 37 -16.63 -2.65 0.11
CA VAL A 37 -15.86 -2.00 1.17
C VAL A 37 -15.97 -0.49 1.09
N ASP A 38 -16.42 0.13 2.18
CA ASP A 38 -16.36 1.58 2.34
C ASP A 38 -14.90 2.04 2.43
N ARG A 39 -14.45 2.86 1.48
CA ARG A 39 -13.09 3.38 1.48
C ARG A 39 -12.83 4.33 2.65
N TYR A 40 -13.84 5.00 3.18
CA TYR A 40 -13.67 5.94 4.29
C TYR A 40 -13.49 5.22 5.63
N ARG A 41 -14.45 4.37 6.01
CA ARG A 41 -14.44 3.68 7.32
C ARG A 41 -13.71 2.34 7.31
N LYS A 42 -13.34 1.83 6.13
CA LYS A 42 -12.81 0.48 5.94
C LYS A 42 -13.80 -0.58 6.43
N THR A 43 -15.10 -0.35 6.23
CA THR A 43 -16.15 -1.27 6.66
C THR A 43 -16.50 -2.21 5.51
N PRO A 44 -16.30 -3.53 5.67
CA PRO A 44 -16.68 -4.50 4.65
C PRO A 44 -18.16 -4.88 4.79
N MET A 45 -18.71 -5.33 3.68
CA MET A 45 -19.98 -6.05 3.61
C MET A 45 -19.80 -7.25 2.67
N PHE A 46 -20.27 -8.41 3.11
CA PHE A 46 -20.20 -9.64 2.36
C PHE A 46 -21.60 -10.08 1.95
N LEU A 47 -21.83 -10.22 0.65
CA LEU A 47 -23.13 -10.58 0.09
C LEU A 47 -23.01 -11.93 -0.65
N PRO A 48 -23.49 -13.04 -0.05
CA PRO A 48 -23.59 -14.33 -0.73
C PRO A 48 -24.42 -14.22 -2.00
N CYS A 49 -23.89 -14.75 -3.08
CA CYS A 49 -24.47 -14.67 -4.40
C CYS A 49 -24.10 -15.92 -5.23
N HIS A 50 -24.57 -15.98 -6.47
CA HIS A 50 -24.18 -17.02 -7.40
C HIS A 50 -23.19 -16.46 -8.42
N LYS A 51 -22.23 -17.28 -8.83
CA LYS A 51 -21.25 -16.94 -9.86
C LYS A 51 -21.95 -16.50 -11.15
N ASP A 52 -23.05 -17.16 -11.49
CA ASP A 52 -23.79 -16.94 -12.73
C ASP A 52 -24.91 -15.90 -12.60
N ASP A 53 -25.01 -15.20 -11.45
CA ASP A 53 -25.97 -14.10 -11.26
C ASP A 53 -25.83 -13.06 -12.36
N THR A 54 -26.95 -12.62 -12.93
CA THR A 54 -26.96 -11.60 -13.95
C THR A 54 -26.67 -10.21 -13.36
N ALA A 55 -26.43 -9.22 -14.23
CA ALA A 55 -26.33 -7.83 -13.80
C ALA A 55 -27.60 -7.34 -13.09
N MET A 56 -28.78 -7.84 -13.49
CA MET A 56 -30.05 -7.50 -12.85
C MET A 56 -30.15 -8.12 -11.45
N ASP A 57 -29.79 -9.40 -11.29
CA ASP A 57 -29.79 -10.07 -9.99
C ASP A 57 -28.86 -9.37 -9.01
N THR A 58 -27.67 -8.99 -9.50
CA THR A 58 -26.69 -8.20 -8.74
C THR A 58 -27.29 -6.84 -8.32
N ALA A 59 -27.96 -6.14 -9.24
CA ALA A 59 -28.54 -4.82 -8.95
C ALA A 59 -29.64 -4.92 -7.89
N ILE A 60 -30.51 -5.92 -8.00
CA ILE A 60 -31.56 -6.21 -7.00
C ILE A 60 -30.94 -6.56 -5.65
N MET A 61 -29.86 -7.36 -5.64
CA MET A 61 -29.16 -7.74 -4.41
C MET A 61 -28.57 -6.51 -3.71
N ILE A 62 -27.83 -5.66 -4.43
CA ILE A 62 -27.27 -4.41 -3.87
C ILE A 62 -28.41 -3.50 -3.41
N TRP A 63 -29.50 -3.37 -4.18
CA TRP A 63 -30.64 -2.54 -3.76
C TRP A 63 -31.22 -3.00 -2.42
N ASN A 64 -31.54 -4.29 -2.31
CA ASN A 64 -32.24 -4.86 -1.17
C ASN A 64 -31.36 -4.99 0.08
N LYS A 65 -30.07 -5.28 -0.09
CA LYS A 65 -29.16 -5.55 1.03
C LYS A 65 -28.34 -4.34 1.40
N PHE A 66 -28.01 -3.50 0.42
CA PHE A 66 -27.06 -2.41 0.59
C PHE A 66 -27.75 -1.05 0.58
N ILE A 67 -28.34 -0.62 -0.53
CA ILE A 67 -28.81 0.78 -0.72
C ILE A 67 -29.77 1.23 0.38
N ARG A 68 -30.55 0.31 0.95
CA ARG A 68 -31.43 0.59 2.10
C ARG A 68 -30.73 1.17 3.33
N HIS A 69 -29.42 0.99 3.49
CA HIS A 69 -28.69 1.40 4.69
C HIS A 69 -27.95 2.74 4.50
N PRO A 70 -26.97 2.89 3.60
CA PRO A 70 -26.25 4.16 3.45
C PRO A 70 -26.74 4.99 2.26
N GLY A 71 -27.65 4.47 1.44
CA GLY A 71 -28.07 5.09 0.19
C GLY A 71 -27.17 4.74 -1.00
N VAL A 72 -27.20 5.61 -2.00
CA VAL A 72 -26.50 5.46 -3.28
C VAL A 72 -25.06 5.99 -3.18
N PHE A 73 -24.13 5.30 -3.83
CA PHE A 73 -22.71 5.68 -3.88
C PHE A 73 -22.44 6.87 -4.81
N GLN A 74 -21.41 7.67 -4.51
CA GLN A 74 -20.90 8.65 -5.47
C GLN A 74 -19.93 8.01 -6.47
N ASN A 75 -19.13 7.05 -6.04
CA ASN A 75 -18.18 6.35 -6.91
C ASN A 75 -18.04 4.87 -6.52
N ILE A 76 -18.13 3.99 -7.51
CA ILE A 76 -17.84 2.57 -7.35
C ILE A 76 -16.55 2.26 -8.08
N ILE A 77 -15.60 1.64 -7.38
CA ILE A 77 -14.34 1.17 -7.93
C ILE A 77 -14.43 -0.36 -8.00
N SER A 78 -14.30 -0.89 -9.21
CA SER A 78 -14.27 -2.33 -9.43
C SER A 78 -13.34 -2.69 -10.57
N ASP A 79 -13.01 -3.96 -10.69
CA ASP A 79 -12.47 -4.53 -11.92
C ASP A 79 -13.46 -4.45 -13.09
N ARG A 80 -13.07 -4.99 -14.25
CA ARG A 80 -13.90 -5.00 -15.46
C ARG A 80 -14.77 -6.26 -15.58
N ASP A 81 -15.41 -6.68 -14.50
CA ASP A 81 -16.35 -7.81 -14.55
C ASP A 81 -17.50 -7.52 -15.56
N PRO A 82 -17.88 -8.48 -16.42
CA PRO A 82 -18.98 -8.34 -17.37
C PRO A 82 -20.31 -7.86 -16.77
N LYS A 83 -20.59 -8.19 -15.50
CA LYS A 83 -21.82 -7.75 -14.81
C LYS A 83 -21.86 -6.23 -14.64
N ILE A 84 -20.70 -5.63 -14.32
CA ILE A 84 -20.53 -4.20 -14.03
C ILE A 84 -20.40 -3.38 -15.31
N THR A 85 -19.79 -3.96 -16.35
CA THR A 85 -19.67 -3.33 -17.66
C THR A 85 -20.94 -3.47 -18.51
N SER A 86 -21.95 -4.19 -18.02
CA SER A 86 -23.22 -4.35 -18.72
C SER A 86 -23.93 -3.02 -18.98
N ALA A 87 -24.69 -2.95 -20.07
CA ALA A 87 -25.48 -1.78 -20.40
C ALA A 87 -26.51 -1.44 -19.30
N LEU A 88 -27.10 -2.47 -18.68
CA LEU A 88 -28.02 -2.29 -17.56
C LEU A 88 -27.34 -1.60 -16.37
N TRP A 89 -26.19 -2.12 -15.92
CA TRP A 89 -25.46 -1.57 -14.78
C TRP A 89 -24.99 -0.13 -15.03
N THR A 90 -24.44 0.12 -16.22
CA THR A 90 -23.97 1.45 -16.61
C THR A 90 -25.12 2.46 -16.63
N ASN A 91 -26.25 2.11 -17.25
CA ASN A 91 -27.42 3.01 -17.30
C ASN A 91 -28.05 3.23 -15.92
N LEU A 92 -28.10 2.19 -15.09
CA LEU A 92 -28.63 2.27 -13.72
C LEU A 92 -27.80 3.26 -12.88
N HIS A 93 -26.47 3.16 -12.91
CA HIS A 93 -25.61 4.07 -12.16
C HIS A 93 -25.56 5.49 -12.74
N ASN A 94 -25.70 5.64 -14.06
CA ASN A 94 -25.90 6.96 -14.67
C ASN A 94 -27.19 7.63 -14.17
N LEU A 95 -28.29 6.88 -14.05
CA LEU A 95 -29.55 7.38 -13.49
C LEU A 95 -29.39 7.85 -12.03
N PHE A 96 -28.59 7.12 -11.25
CA PHE A 96 -28.30 7.44 -9.86
C PHE A 96 -27.24 8.53 -9.67
N GLY A 97 -26.60 9.00 -10.73
CA GLY A 97 -25.47 9.92 -10.65
C GLY A 97 -24.22 9.28 -10.01
N THR A 98 -24.16 7.95 -9.92
CA THR A 98 -22.99 7.22 -9.42
C THR A 98 -21.96 7.08 -10.52
N LYS A 99 -20.72 7.47 -10.24
CA LYS A 99 -19.60 7.26 -11.15
C LYS A 99 -19.10 5.81 -11.06
N LEU A 100 -18.88 5.17 -12.19
CA LEU A 100 -18.17 3.89 -12.27
C LEU A 100 -16.71 4.11 -12.63
N SER A 101 -15.80 3.64 -11.78
CA SER A 101 -14.35 3.75 -11.97
C SER A 101 -13.75 2.35 -12.08
N PHE A 102 -13.39 1.95 -13.31
CA PHE A 102 -12.81 0.62 -13.54
C PHE A 102 -11.31 0.64 -13.26
N SER A 103 -10.83 -0.28 -12.42
CA SER A 103 -9.40 -0.51 -12.22
C SER A 103 -8.77 -1.02 -13.53
N THR A 104 -7.56 -0.58 -13.82
CA THR A 104 -6.77 -1.12 -14.94
C THR A 104 -5.72 -2.06 -14.37
N ALA A 105 -5.51 -3.21 -15.02
CA ALA A 105 -4.57 -4.25 -14.61
C ALA A 105 -3.09 -3.80 -14.45
N TYR A 106 -2.77 -2.51 -14.62
CA TYR A 106 -1.42 -1.95 -14.73
C TYR A 106 -1.17 -0.69 -13.89
N HIS A 107 -2.02 -0.35 -12.91
CA HIS A 107 -1.81 0.83 -12.05
C HIS A 107 -1.65 0.55 -10.53
N PRO A 108 -0.60 -0.21 -10.14
CA PRO A 108 -0.32 -0.53 -8.73
C PRO A 108 0.12 0.67 -7.85
N GLN A 109 0.35 1.85 -8.44
CA GLN A 109 0.94 2.99 -7.72
C GLN A 109 -0.04 3.79 -6.87
N THR A 110 -1.35 3.71 -7.15
CA THR A 110 -2.38 4.47 -6.41
C THR A 110 -3.33 3.55 -5.64
N ASP A 111 -3.48 2.29 -6.09
CA ASP A 111 -4.46 1.34 -5.54
C ASP A 111 -3.86 0.28 -4.60
N GLY A 112 -2.53 0.21 -4.43
CA GLY A 112 -1.89 -0.89 -3.69
C GLY A 112 -2.25 -1.03 -2.20
N LEU A 113 -2.89 -0.03 -1.57
CA LEU A 113 -3.46 -0.17 -0.22
C LEU A 113 -4.86 -0.79 -0.26
N GLU A 114 -5.70 -0.35 -1.19
CA GLU A 114 -7.07 -0.85 -1.32
C GLU A 114 -7.07 -2.26 -1.95
N GLU A 115 -6.19 -2.52 -2.92
CA GLU A 115 -5.94 -3.87 -3.47
C GLU A 115 -5.55 -4.85 -2.35
N ARG A 116 -4.68 -4.43 -1.42
CA ARG A 116 -4.31 -5.26 -0.27
C ARG A 116 -5.49 -5.49 0.67
N MET A 117 -6.33 -4.48 0.88
CA MET A 117 -7.51 -4.60 1.74
C MET A 117 -8.53 -5.58 1.16
N ILE A 118 -8.90 -5.42 -0.12
CA ILE A 118 -9.83 -6.32 -0.81
C ILE A 118 -9.27 -7.75 -0.75
N LYS A 119 -8.01 -7.94 -1.13
CA LYS A 119 -7.36 -9.25 -1.07
C LYS A 119 -7.41 -9.88 0.33
N THR A 120 -7.20 -9.07 1.38
CA THR A 120 -7.31 -9.54 2.77
C THR A 120 -8.72 -10.05 3.06
N LEU A 121 -9.74 -9.32 2.62
CA LEU A 121 -11.14 -9.71 2.80
C LEU A 121 -11.50 -10.97 1.99
N GLU A 122 -10.95 -11.13 0.80
CA GLU A 122 -11.14 -12.37 0.03
C GLU A 122 -10.50 -13.58 0.73
N ASP A 123 -9.25 -13.42 1.19
CA ASP A 123 -8.51 -14.48 1.90
C ASP A 123 -9.23 -14.85 3.20
N MET A 124 -9.87 -13.87 3.86
CA MET A 124 -10.72 -14.09 5.02
C MET A 124 -11.94 -14.96 4.69
N ILE A 125 -12.70 -14.63 3.63
CA ILE A 125 -13.84 -15.47 3.21
C ILE A 125 -13.36 -16.89 2.86
N ARG A 126 -12.28 -17.03 2.08
CA ARG A 126 -11.75 -18.34 1.70
C ARG A 126 -11.36 -19.18 2.90
N SER A 127 -10.75 -18.56 3.91
CA SER A 127 -10.41 -19.23 5.17
C SER A 127 -11.65 -19.70 5.92
N PHE A 128 -12.70 -18.87 5.99
CA PHE A 128 -13.98 -19.24 6.58
C PHE A 128 -14.72 -20.33 5.80
N CYS A 129 -14.58 -20.35 4.47
CA CYS A 129 -15.07 -21.45 3.64
C CYS A 129 -14.37 -22.77 3.94
N ALA A 130 -13.05 -22.75 4.10
CA ALA A 130 -12.30 -23.95 4.48
C ALA A 130 -12.70 -24.43 5.89
N TYR A 131 -12.84 -23.49 6.83
CA TYR A 131 -13.23 -23.78 8.20
C TYR A 131 -14.65 -24.36 8.31
N GLY A 132 -15.63 -23.77 7.63
CA GLY A 132 -17.02 -24.23 7.64
C GLY A 132 -17.23 -25.61 6.99
N LEU A 133 -16.24 -26.15 6.26
CA LEU A 133 -16.28 -27.53 5.78
C LEU A 133 -15.87 -28.54 6.85
N GLU A 134 -15.16 -28.14 7.90
CA GLU A 134 -14.66 -29.02 8.97
C GLU A 134 -15.79 -29.44 9.95
N PHE A 135 -16.84 -28.62 10.12
CA PHE A 135 -17.90 -28.83 11.11
C PHE A 135 -19.24 -29.33 10.54
N LYS A 136 -19.21 -30.04 9.40
CA LYS A 136 -20.42 -30.65 8.85
C LYS A 136 -20.76 -31.96 9.58
N ASP A 137 -21.76 -31.89 10.46
CA ASP A 137 -22.58 -32.97 11.03
C ASP A 137 -22.14 -33.74 12.29
N SER A 138 -20.90 -33.67 12.78
CA SER A 138 -20.51 -34.49 13.95
C SER A 138 -20.79 -33.87 15.34
N ASP A 139 -20.83 -32.54 15.45
CA ASP A 139 -20.86 -31.82 16.74
C ASP A 139 -22.16 -31.02 17.01
N GLY A 140 -23.18 -31.16 16.14
CA GLY A 140 -24.50 -30.52 16.33
C GLY A 140 -24.60 -29.04 15.91
N PHE A 141 -23.55 -28.51 15.28
CA PHE A 141 -23.52 -27.15 14.74
C PHE A 141 -22.92 -27.14 13.32
N THR A 142 -23.78 -27.19 12.30
CA THR A 142 -23.37 -27.03 10.90
C THR A 142 -23.18 -25.55 10.59
N HIS A 143 -21.92 -25.11 10.56
CA HIS A 143 -21.57 -23.77 10.13
C HIS A 143 -21.08 -23.82 8.69
N ASP A 144 -21.95 -23.54 7.72
CA ASP A 144 -21.44 -23.19 6.40
C ASP A 144 -20.89 -21.76 6.41
N TRP A 145 -20.11 -21.42 5.39
CA TRP A 145 -19.51 -20.09 5.31
C TRP A 145 -20.53 -18.95 5.19
N CYS A 146 -21.74 -19.20 4.68
CA CYS A 146 -22.79 -18.20 4.61
C CYS A 146 -23.32 -17.85 6.01
N THR A 147 -23.51 -18.85 6.88
CA THR A 147 -23.93 -18.67 8.28
C THR A 147 -22.88 -17.95 9.12
N LEU A 148 -21.60 -18.05 8.75
CA LEU A 148 -20.49 -17.42 9.46
C LEU A 148 -20.21 -15.97 9.05
N ILE A 149 -20.79 -15.47 7.95
CA ILE A 149 -20.56 -14.10 7.47
C ILE A 149 -20.82 -13.03 8.55
N PRO A 150 -21.92 -13.08 9.33
CA PRO A 150 -22.15 -12.09 10.38
C PRO A 150 -21.03 -12.06 11.43
N ALA A 151 -20.50 -13.23 11.80
CA ALA A 151 -19.37 -13.34 12.72
C ALA A 151 -18.09 -12.78 12.09
N LEU A 152 -17.85 -13.06 10.80
CA LEU A 152 -16.72 -12.52 10.04
C LEU A 152 -16.75 -10.99 9.96
N GLU A 153 -17.90 -10.41 9.62
CA GLU A 153 -18.08 -8.96 9.57
C GLU A 153 -17.86 -8.33 10.95
N LEU A 154 -18.40 -8.93 12.02
CA LEU A 154 -18.23 -8.44 13.38
C LEU A 154 -16.75 -8.47 13.81
N ALA A 155 -16.05 -9.57 13.53
CA ALA A 155 -14.64 -9.74 13.85
C ALA A 155 -13.78 -8.69 13.11
N TYR A 156 -14.02 -8.49 11.80
CA TYR A 156 -13.30 -7.49 11.04
C TYR A 156 -13.59 -6.07 11.52
N ARG A 157 -14.87 -5.74 11.77
CA ARG A 157 -15.26 -4.40 12.23
C ARG A 157 -14.70 -4.05 13.61
N ASN A 158 -14.37 -5.05 14.44
CA ASN A 158 -13.71 -4.87 15.73
C ASN A 158 -12.17 -4.94 15.68
N SER A 159 -11.58 -5.21 14.51
CA SER A 159 -10.14 -5.27 14.34
C SER A 159 -9.56 -3.89 14.00
N ILE A 160 -8.43 -3.52 14.60
CA ILE A 160 -7.77 -2.24 14.34
C ILE A 160 -7.22 -2.25 12.92
N HIS A 161 -7.63 -1.27 12.11
CA HIS A 161 -7.11 -1.14 10.75
C HIS A 161 -5.84 -0.26 10.74
N SER A 162 -4.78 -0.72 10.08
CA SER A 162 -3.46 -0.07 10.11
C SER A 162 -3.46 1.35 9.53
N SER A 163 -4.31 1.61 8.53
CA SER A 163 -4.39 2.93 7.89
C SER A 163 -5.12 3.99 8.72
N THR A 164 -6.07 3.58 9.57
CA THR A 164 -6.92 4.51 10.35
C THR A 164 -6.53 4.55 11.82
N GLY A 165 -5.78 3.55 12.31
CA GLY A 165 -5.45 3.39 13.73
C GLY A 165 -6.67 3.13 14.63
N LYS A 166 -7.84 2.89 14.03
CA LYS A 166 -9.12 2.66 14.69
C LYS A 166 -9.80 1.44 14.09
N THR A 167 -10.74 0.87 14.83
CA THR A 167 -11.61 -0.19 14.32
C THR A 167 -12.68 0.42 13.38
N PRO A 168 -13.12 -0.31 12.33
CA PRO A 168 -14.22 0.15 11.50
C PRO A 168 -15.51 0.43 12.30
N ALA A 169 -15.82 -0.38 13.32
CA ALA A 169 -16.98 -0.17 14.20
C ALA A 169 -16.93 1.18 14.94
N MET A 170 -15.75 1.57 15.44
CA MET A 170 -15.56 2.87 16.09
C MET A 170 -15.76 4.03 15.11
N LEU A 171 -15.33 3.88 13.85
CA LEU A 171 -15.52 4.90 12.80
C LEU A 171 -16.96 4.96 12.30
N GLU A 172 -17.67 3.84 12.33
CA GLU A 172 -19.05 3.70 11.85
C GLU A 172 -20.07 4.15 12.89
N LYS A 173 -19.93 3.65 14.12
CA LYS A 173 -20.93 3.77 15.19
C LYS A 173 -20.47 4.61 16.38
N GLY A 174 -19.17 4.89 16.51
CA GLY A 174 -18.59 5.59 17.65
C GLY A 174 -18.32 4.72 18.88
N TRP A 175 -18.52 3.40 18.79
CA TRP A 175 -18.25 2.43 19.85
C TRP A 175 -17.93 1.05 19.25
N ASN A 176 -17.20 0.23 20.00
CA ASN A 176 -16.91 -1.16 19.63
C ASN A 176 -17.95 -2.10 20.26
N PRO A 177 -18.62 -2.95 19.47
CA PRO A 177 -19.52 -3.95 20.03
C PRO A 177 -18.79 -4.98 20.87
N ARG A 178 -19.37 -5.29 22.03
CA ARG A 178 -18.92 -6.35 22.93
C ARG A 178 -19.07 -7.70 22.23
N LEU A 179 -18.01 -8.51 22.24
CA LEU A 179 -18.06 -9.85 21.67
C LEU A 179 -18.65 -10.82 22.70
N PRO A 180 -19.34 -11.89 22.27
CA PRO A 180 -19.90 -12.88 23.20
C PRO A 180 -18.87 -13.39 24.21
N TYR A 181 -17.63 -13.61 23.75
CA TYR A 181 -16.52 -14.08 24.57
C TYR A 181 -16.13 -13.11 25.69
N ASP A 182 -16.18 -11.80 25.43
CA ASP A 182 -15.83 -10.77 26.42
C ASP A 182 -16.81 -10.74 27.60
N THR A 183 -18.02 -11.28 27.38
CA THR A 183 -19.15 -11.22 28.32
C THR A 183 -19.54 -12.58 28.89
N LEU A 184 -18.77 -13.64 28.61
CA LEU A 184 -19.07 -14.98 29.13
C LEU A 184 -18.94 -15.00 30.67
N GLU A 185 -20.05 -15.19 31.36
CA GLU A 185 -20.05 -15.48 32.80
C GLU A 185 -19.53 -16.90 33.05
N LYS A 186 -18.61 -17.02 34.01
CA LYS A 186 -17.92 -18.28 34.29
C LYS A 186 -18.73 -19.22 35.18
N ASP A 187 -19.58 -18.67 36.04
CA ASP A 187 -20.17 -19.36 37.20
C ASP A 187 -21.72 -19.31 37.21
N LEU A 188 -22.34 -19.63 36.08
CA LEU A 188 -23.81 -19.81 36.04
C LEU A 188 -24.17 -21.19 36.59
N VAL A 189 -25.02 -21.21 37.63
CA VAL A 189 -25.40 -22.43 38.38
C VAL A 189 -26.42 -23.29 37.63
N ASP A 190 -27.25 -22.68 36.78
CA ASP A 190 -28.27 -23.37 35.98
C ASP A 190 -28.21 -22.88 34.51
N ILE A 191 -27.58 -23.66 33.65
CA ILE A 191 -27.41 -23.35 32.22
C ILE A 191 -28.16 -24.39 31.39
N HIS A 192 -29.04 -23.93 30.50
CA HIS A 192 -29.71 -24.79 29.54
C HIS A 192 -28.69 -25.62 28.73
N PRO A 193 -28.89 -26.94 28.50
CA PRO A 193 -27.90 -27.81 27.85
C PRO A 193 -27.35 -27.27 26.52
N THR A 194 -28.19 -26.68 25.67
CA THR A 194 -27.76 -26.07 24.40
C THR A 194 -26.82 -24.86 24.59
N ALA A 195 -27.03 -24.06 25.64
CA ALA A 195 -26.14 -22.94 25.95
C ALA A 195 -24.79 -23.44 26.48
N SER A 196 -24.78 -24.55 27.21
CA SER A 196 -23.54 -25.24 27.59
C SER A 196 -22.78 -25.78 26.37
N SER A 197 -23.49 -26.37 25.39
CA SER A 197 -22.88 -26.79 24.12
C SER A 197 -22.27 -25.61 23.35
N PHE A 198 -22.93 -24.44 23.36
CA PHE A 198 -22.39 -23.23 22.74
C PHE A 198 -21.11 -22.74 23.43
N LYS A 199 -21.04 -22.81 24.77
CA LYS A 199 -19.81 -22.50 25.52
C LYS A 199 -18.67 -23.45 25.15
N ILE A 200 -18.94 -24.75 25.10
CA ILE A 200 -17.95 -25.77 24.70
C ILE A 200 -17.45 -25.51 23.28
N MET A 201 -18.34 -25.14 22.36
CA MET A 201 -17.97 -24.75 21.00
C MET A 201 -17.02 -23.56 21.01
N LEU A 202 -17.35 -22.46 21.71
CA LEU A 202 -16.47 -21.28 21.81
C LEU A 202 -15.08 -21.61 22.39
N ASP A 203 -15.01 -22.51 23.36
CA ASP A 203 -13.72 -22.94 23.92
C ASP A 203 -12.93 -23.80 22.93
N LYS A 204 -13.58 -24.72 22.20
CA LYS A 204 -12.96 -25.51 21.11
C LYS A 204 -12.40 -24.58 20.01
N GLU A 205 -13.18 -23.61 19.57
CA GLU A 205 -12.78 -22.58 18.60
C GLU A 205 -11.52 -21.84 19.05
N ARG A 206 -11.48 -21.41 20.32
CA ARG A 206 -10.33 -20.70 20.89
C ARG A 206 -9.08 -21.58 20.94
N HIS A 207 -9.23 -22.87 21.24
CA HIS A 207 -8.11 -23.80 21.18
C HIS A 207 -7.59 -23.98 19.75
N HIS A 208 -8.49 -24.07 18.77
CA HIS A 208 -8.12 -24.13 17.36
C HIS A 208 -7.38 -22.84 16.92
N GLU A 209 -7.91 -21.67 17.24
CA GLU A 209 -7.28 -20.37 16.97
C GLU A 209 -5.85 -20.29 17.53
N ASN A 210 -5.67 -20.62 18.81
CA ASN A 210 -4.36 -20.61 19.46
C ASN A 210 -3.37 -21.56 18.77
N ARG A 211 -3.82 -22.73 18.32
CA ARG A 211 -3.00 -23.67 17.57
C ARG A 211 -2.58 -23.09 16.21
N CYS A 212 -3.51 -22.51 15.47
CA CYS A 212 -3.24 -21.87 14.18
C CYS A 212 -2.26 -20.70 14.31
N MET A 213 -2.44 -19.85 15.33
CA MET A 213 -1.51 -18.77 15.65
C MET A 213 -0.11 -19.29 15.97
N GLN A 214 0.00 -20.31 16.83
CA GLN A 214 1.29 -20.94 17.13
C GLN A 214 1.95 -21.54 15.88
N TYR A 215 1.18 -22.19 15.01
CA TYR A 215 1.68 -22.71 13.74
C TYR A 215 2.20 -21.61 12.82
N SER A 216 1.46 -20.51 12.69
CA SER A 216 1.86 -19.33 11.92
C SER A 216 3.17 -18.73 12.43
N PHE A 217 3.30 -18.55 13.75
CA PHE A 217 4.54 -18.07 14.37
C PHE A 217 5.71 -19.02 14.14
N LYS A 218 5.51 -20.34 14.30
CA LYS A 218 6.55 -21.35 14.02
C LYS A 218 6.98 -21.31 12.56
N TYR A 219 6.03 -21.30 11.62
CA TYR A 219 6.30 -21.23 10.19
C TYR A 219 7.07 -19.95 9.82
N ALA A 220 6.64 -18.79 10.33
CA ALA A 220 7.32 -17.51 10.10
C ALA A 220 8.75 -17.53 10.68
N LYS A 221 8.93 -18.08 11.88
CA LYS A 221 10.23 -18.24 12.53
C LYS A 221 11.14 -19.16 11.70
N GLU A 222 10.69 -20.35 11.33
CA GLU A 222 11.47 -21.29 10.51
C GLU A 222 11.86 -20.69 9.16
N ARG A 223 10.97 -19.92 8.53
CA ARG A 223 11.27 -19.22 7.27
C ARG A 223 12.30 -18.12 7.48
N TRP A 224 12.17 -17.35 8.56
CA TRP A 224 13.17 -16.35 8.94
C TRP A 224 14.50 -17.06 9.21
N ASP A 225 14.57 -18.04 10.11
CA ASP A 225 15.79 -18.79 10.43
C ASP A 225 16.48 -19.40 9.18
N LYS A 226 15.71 -19.94 8.22
CA LYS A 226 16.25 -20.52 6.97
C LYS A 226 16.82 -19.48 6.00
N SER A 227 16.22 -18.30 5.95
CA SER A 227 16.58 -17.26 4.97
C SER A 227 17.46 -16.15 5.55
N HIS A 228 17.47 -16.00 6.87
CA HIS A 228 18.20 -14.99 7.60
C HIS A 228 19.59 -15.54 7.96
N LYS A 229 20.54 -15.36 7.05
CA LYS A 229 21.95 -15.42 7.40
C LYS A 229 22.36 -14.00 7.79
N PRO A 230 22.70 -13.71 9.06
CA PRO A 230 23.31 -12.44 9.39
C PRO A 230 24.57 -12.31 8.51
N PRO A 231 24.70 -11.25 7.71
CA PRO A 231 25.91 -11.11 6.93
C PRO A 231 27.07 -10.80 7.88
N ASP A 232 28.14 -11.60 7.80
CA ASP A 232 29.37 -11.34 8.54
C ASP A 232 30.10 -10.15 7.90
N PHE A 233 29.72 -8.95 8.34
CA PHE A 233 30.36 -7.71 7.95
C PHE A 233 31.43 -7.34 8.95
N GLU A 234 32.66 -7.17 8.48
CA GLU A 234 33.77 -6.65 9.28
C GLU A 234 34.10 -5.21 8.86
N ILE A 235 34.73 -4.48 9.78
CA ILE A 235 35.25 -3.15 9.49
C ILE A 235 36.30 -3.28 8.37
N GLY A 236 36.18 -2.47 7.32
CA GLY A 236 37.03 -2.54 6.13
C GLY A 236 36.44 -3.37 4.98
N HIS A 237 35.40 -4.18 5.19
CA HIS A 237 34.72 -4.88 4.10
C HIS A 237 34.09 -3.88 3.12
N LEU A 238 34.18 -4.25 1.83
CA LEU A 238 33.59 -3.50 0.74
C LEU A 238 32.16 -3.97 0.53
N VAL A 239 31.22 -3.03 0.43
CA VAL A 239 29.80 -3.30 0.27
C VAL A 239 29.17 -2.41 -0.78
N LEU A 240 28.07 -2.88 -1.35
CA LEU A 240 27.17 -2.14 -2.21
C LEU A 240 25.94 -1.69 -1.40
N VAL A 241 25.40 -0.50 -1.66
CA VAL A 241 24.19 0.02 -0.97
C VAL A 241 23.01 0.03 -1.92
N SER A 242 21.84 -0.41 -1.45
CA SER A 242 20.61 -0.41 -2.25
C SER A 242 20.14 1.00 -2.63
N THR A 243 19.75 1.18 -3.89
CA THR A 243 19.22 2.44 -4.43
C THR A 243 17.71 2.58 -4.35
N LEU A 244 17.04 1.65 -3.67
CA LEU A 244 15.58 1.66 -3.48
C LEU A 244 15.08 2.99 -2.90
N ASN A 245 15.77 3.49 -1.89
CA ASN A 245 15.39 4.71 -1.16
C ASN A 245 16.09 5.98 -1.67
N PHE A 246 16.79 5.89 -2.80
CA PHE A 246 17.54 7.01 -3.36
C PHE A 246 16.75 7.67 -4.49
N ASN A 247 16.16 8.83 -4.17
CA ASN A 247 15.36 9.62 -5.12
C ASN A 247 16.20 10.54 -6.02
N ASN A 248 17.49 10.73 -5.71
CA ASN A 248 18.35 11.76 -6.32
C ASN A 248 19.56 11.20 -7.11
N ILE A 249 19.54 9.93 -7.53
CA ILE A 249 20.59 9.41 -8.41
C ILE A 249 20.31 9.91 -9.83
N ARG A 250 21.33 10.41 -10.54
CA ARG A 250 21.21 11.10 -11.84
C ARG A 250 20.68 10.22 -12.99
N GLU A 251 20.43 8.93 -12.74
CA GLU A 251 19.98 7.95 -13.72
C GLU A 251 18.43 7.87 -13.82
N PRO A 252 17.88 7.64 -15.02
CA PRO A 252 16.45 7.38 -15.20
C PRO A 252 15.98 6.20 -14.33
N LYS A 253 14.76 6.26 -13.78
CA LYS A 253 14.20 5.22 -12.88
C LYS A 253 14.30 3.77 -13.41
N LYS A 254 14.31 3.58 -14.74
CA LYS A 254 14.42 2.25 -15.40
C LYS A 254 15.85 1.79 -15.66
N LEU A 255 16.82 2.71 -15.67
CA LEU A 255 18.24 2.44 -15.91
C LEU A 255 19.08 2.53 -14.63
N LYS A 256 18.47 2.88 -13.49
CA LYS A 256 19.18 2.94 -12.22
C LYS A 256 19.71 1.58 -11.80
N TYR A 257 20.98 1.50 -11.42
CA TYR A 257 21.49 0.31 -10.74
C TYR A 257 20.74 0.09 -9.43
N PHE A 258 20.29 -1.14 -9.15
CA PHE A 258 19.60 -1.48 -7.89
C PHE A 258 20.49 -1.36 -6.65
N PHE A 259 21.81 -1.43 -6.84
CA PHE A 259 22.83 -1.29 -5.82
C PHE A 259 23.94 -0.36 -6.35
N ALA A 260 24.38 0.58 -5.53
CA ALA A 260 25.34 1.62 -5.89
C ALA A 260 26.58 1.58 -4.99
N GLY A 261 27.69 2.02 -5.60
CA GLY A 261 28.96 2.30 -4.94
C GLY A 261 29.78 1.06 -4.61
N LYS A 262 31.08 1.25 -4.41
CA LYS A 262 32.00 0.33 -3.73
C LYS A 262 32.39 1.06 -2.44
N LEU A 263 31.65 0.82 -1.37
CA LEU A 263 31.76 1.61 -0.13
C LEU A 263 32.38 0.76 0.96
N MET A 264 33.22 1.36 1.79
CA MET A 264 33.89 0.67 2.88
C MET A 264 33.09 0.80 4.16
N ILE A 265 32.99 -0.29 4.93
CA ILE A 265 32.43 -0.26 6.28
C ILE A 265 33.44 0.38 7.23
N LYS A 266 33.08 1.52 7.82
CA LYS A 266 33.90 2.25 8.78
C LYS A 266 33.66 1.82 10.23
N ALA A 267 32.41 1.50 10.57
CA ALA A 267 32.04 1.03 11.90
C ALA A 267 30.79 0.14 11.83
N LEU A 268 30.63 -0.74 12.82
CA LEU A 268 29.43 -1.55 13.00
C LEU A 268 28.64 -0.98 14.18
N HIS A 269 27.35 -0.69 13.96
CA HIS A 269 26.42 -0.20 14.97
C HIS A 269 25.47 -1.34 15.36
N GLY A 270 25.99 -2.26 16.19
CA GLY A 270 25.29 -3.49 16.56
C GLY A 270 25.08 -4.45 15.38
N PRO A 271 24.15 -5.43 15.51
CA PRO A 271 23.92 -6.44 14.47
C PRO A 271 23.13 -5.94 13.25
N ASN A 272 22.51 -4.75 13.35
CA ASN A 272 21.47 -4.33 12.41
C ASN A 272 21.85 -3.11 11.55
N ALA A 273 22.94 -2.40 11.88
CA ALA A 273 23.34 -1.21 11.15
C ALA A 273 24.86 -1.14 10.98
N VAL A 274 25.30 -0.62 9.83
CA VAL A 274 26.71 -0.33 9.55
C VAL A 274 26.88 1.14 9.19
N GLN A 275 28.03 1.69 9.53
CA GLN A 275 28.45 3.01 9.08
C GLN A 275 29.36 2.87 7.87
N LEU A 276 29.00 3.52 6.77
CA LEU A 276 29.74 3.47 5.51
C LEU A 276 30.49 4.76 5.25
N GLU A 277 31.67 4.63 4.65
CA GLU A 277 32.40 5.75 4.08
C GLU A 277 31.79 6.11 2.72
N LEU A 278 31.00 7.19 2.69
CA LEU A 278 30.28 7.63 1.51
C LEU A 278 31.18 8.45 0.59
N THR A 279 31.17 8.12 -0.71
CA THR A 279 31.95 8.80 -1.75
C THR A 279 31.04 9.23 -2.91
N GLY A 280 31.46 10.24 -3.69
CA GLY A 280 30.74 10.74 -4.86
C GLY A 280 29.34 11.28 -4.55
N GLU A 281 28.32 10.83 -5.31
CA GLU A 281 26.93 11.31 -5.19
C GLU A 281 26.26 10.98 -3.84
N LEU A 282 26.87 10.12 -3.03
CA LEU A 282 26.34 9.69 -1.74
C LEU A 282 26.91 10.49 -0.56
N MET A 283 27.92 11.36 -0.75
CA MET A 283 28.58 12.10 0.35
C MET A 283 27.60 12.91 1.22
N ASN A 284 26.50 13.40 0.64
CA ASN A 284 25.51 14.22 1.33
C ASN A 284 24.44 13.41 2.08
N LYS A 285 24.55 12.08 2.16
CA LYS A 285 23.59 11.21 2.85
C LYS A 285 24.10 10.80 4.22
N HIS A 286 23.17 10.36 5.07
CA HIS A 286 23.53 9.82 6.38
C HIS A 286 24.38 8.56 6.23
N GLN A 287 25.45 8.45 7.02
CA GLN A 287 26.46 7.39 6.87
C GLN A 287 26.02 6.03 7.45
N ALA A 288 25.00 5.99 8.32
CA ALA A 288 24.49 4.75 8.88
C ALA A 288 23.40 4.13 7.99
N PHE A 289 23.58 2.86 7.62
CA PHE A 289 22.65 2.08 6.81
C PHE A 289 22.28 0.77 7.51
N PRO A 290 21.00 0.33 7.44
CA PRO A 290 20.60 -1.00 7.86
C PRO A 290 21.34 -2.09 7.08
N VAL A 291 21.68 -3.19 7.76
CA VAL A 291 22.32 -4.39 7.19
C VAL A 291 21.48 -5.02 6.06
N SER A 292 20.15 -4.83 6.08
CA SER A 292 19.25 -5.29 5.02
C SER A 292 19.38 -4.52 3.69
N LEU A 293 19.95 -3.31 3.71
CA LEU A 293 20.11 -2.45 2.53
C LEU A 293 21.50 -2.52 1.93
N ILE A 294 22.38 -3.35 2.47
CA ILE A 294 23.76 -3.52 2.00
C ILE A 294 23.98 -4.94 1.49
N LYS A 295 24.91 -5.09 0.54
CA LYS A 295 25.37 -6.39 0.06
C LYS A 295 26.89 -6.45 0.03
N PRO A 296 27.52 -7.59 0.34
CA PRO A 296 28.96 -7.74 0.19
C PRO A 296 29.37 -7.51 -1.27
N TYR A 297 30.46 -6.77 -1.47
CA TYR A 297 31.03 -6.54 -2.79
C TYR A 297 32.04 -7.63 -3.12
N SER A 298 31.72 -8.48 -4.09
CA SER A 298 32.67 -9.45 -4.64
C SER A 298 33.38 -8.84 -5.85
N THR A 299 34.71 -8.81 -5.82
CA THR A 299 35.51 -8.49 -7.00
C THR A 299 35.38 -9.62 -8.01
N SER A 300 35.07 -9.28 -9.26
CA SER A 300 35.12 -10.24 -10.36
C SER A 300 36.55 -10.77 -10.54
N ASP A 301 36.71 -12.08 -10.52
CA ASP A 301 37.98 -12.75 -10.77
C ASP A 301 38.43 -12.48 -12.21
N LYS A 302 39.63 -11.92 -12.35
CA LYS A 302 40.18 -11.50 -13.63
C LYS A 302 40.66 -12.70 -14.47
N GLU A 303 40.97 -13.83 -13.82
CA GLU A 303 41.44 -15.03 -14.50
C GLU A 303 40.27 -15.84 -15.10
N LEU A 304 39.15 -15.94 -14.37
CA LEU A 304 37.94 -16.64 -14.84
C LEU A 304 37.15 -15.85 -15.89
N PHE A 305 37.26 -14.52 -15.93
CA PHE A 305 36.51 -13.65 -16.84
C PHE A 305 37.38 -12.59 -17.53
N PRO A 306 38.35 -13.00 -18.37
CA PRO A 306 39.35 -12.11 -18.96
C PRO A 306 38.77 -11.07 -19.94
N LEU A 307 37.57 -11.32 -20.50
CA LEU A 307 36.88 -10.41 -21.44
C LEU A 307 35.99 -9.36 -20.76
N ARG A 308 35.82 -9.40 -19.43
CA ARG A 308 35.09 -8.36 -18.69
C ARG A 308 36.00 -7.15 -18.47
N ASN A 309 36.16 -6.34 -19.50
CA ASN A 309 36.69 -4.99 -19.32
C ASN A 309 35.67 -4.18 -18.54
N LYS A 310 36.09 -3.60 -17.40
CA LYS A 310 35.31 -2.55 -16.76
C LYS A 310 35.15 -1.43 -17.79
N PRO A 311 33.94 -0.95 -18.11
CA PRO A 311 33.85 0.35 -18.75
C PRO A 311 34.63 1.32 -17.84
N PRO A 312 35.47 2.22 -18.41
CA PRO A 312 36.10 3.26 -17.62
C PRO A 312 35.03 3.89 -16.74
N LEU A 313 35.34 4.15 -15.47
CA LEU A 313 34.54 5.09 -14.70
C LEU A 313 34.57 6.37 -15.53
N GLU A 314 33.48 6.69 -16.21
CA GLU A 314 33.26 8.02 -16.73
C GLU A 314 33.20 8.90 -15.49
N THR A 315 34.36 9.42 -15.06
CA THR A 315 34.39 10.64 -14.29
C THR A 315 33.59 11.62 -15.14
N PRO A 316 32.42 12.10 -14.69
CA PRO A 316 31.68 13.07 -15.47
C PRO A 316 32.67 14.17 -15.81
N PRO A 317 32.77 14.59 -17.09
CA PRO A 317 33.74 15.58 -17.48
C PRO A 317 33.61 16.75 -16.50
N LEU A 318 34.72 17.12 -15.87
CA LEU A 318 34.83 18.46 -15.32
C LEU A 318 34.52 19.35 -16.52
N GLU A 319 33.33 19.97 -16.54
CA GLU A 319 32.97 20.95 -17.55
C GLU A 319 34.00 22.10 -17.39
N GLU A 320 35.15 21.98 -18.07
CA GLU A 320 36.05 23.08 -18.38
C GLU A 320 35.33 23.97 -19.40
N GLY A 321 34.38 24.71 -18.87
CA GLY A 321 33.63 25.73 -19.56
C GLY A 321 33.15 26.71 -18.51
N ASN A 322 33.74 27.90 -18.48
CA ASN A 322 33.38 29.01 -17.58
C ASN A 322 31.94 29.54 -17.80
N GLU A 323 31.05 28.79 -18.44
CA GLU A 323 29.67 29.19 -18.68
C GLU A 323 28.77 28.72 -17.53
N LYS A 324 28.57 29.64 -16.58
CA LYS A 324 27.66 29.46 -15.43
C LYS A 324 26.22 29.15 -15.89
N LYS A 325 25.81 27.88 -15.86
CA LYS A 325 24.45 27.47 -16.26
C LYS A 325 23.47 27.57 -15.08
N ILE A 326 22.49 28.46 -15.19
CA ILE A 326 21.46 28.70 -14.17
C ILE A 326 20.40 27.60 -14.23
N VAL A 327 20.03 27.03 -13.07
CA VAL A 327 19.03 25.96 -12.95
C VAL A 327 17.70 26.50 -12.43
N LYS A 328 17.71 27.45 -11.50
CA LYS A 328 16.48 27.97 -10.89
C LYS A 328 16.63 29.42 -10.44
N VAL A 329 15.56 30.20 -10.61
CA VAL A 329 15.42 31.54 -10.02
C VAL A 329 14.62 31.40 -8.72
N LEU A 330 15.16 31.88 -7.61
CA LEU A 330 14.59 31.72 -6.28
C LEU A 330 13.81 32.95 -5.82
N LYS A 331 14.37 34.15 -6.03
CA LYS A 331 13.81 35.41 -5.53
C LYS A 331 14.05 36.55 -6.53
N GLU A 332 13.18 37.55 -6.46
CA GLU A 332 13.30 38.81 -7.19
C GLU A 332 13.33 39.96 -6.20
N ARG A 333 14.23 40.93 -6.41
CA ARG A 333 14.25 42.20 -5.68
C ARG A 333 14.46 43.37 -6.63
N ARG A 334 14.02 44.55 -6.22
CA ARG A 334 14.19 45.80 -6.97
C ARG A 334 15.09 46.74 -6.18
N LYS A 335 16.15 47.28 -6.79
CA LYS A 335 17.02 48.26 -6.11
C LYS A 335 16.24 49.55 -5.90
N ARG A 336 16.26 50.10 -4.67
CA ARG A 336 15.48 51.30 -4.29
C ARG A 336 15.80 52.54 -5.13
N ASN A 337 17.03 52.66 -5.66
CA ASN A 337 17.50 53.88 -6.37
C ASN A 337 17.69 53.72 -7.89
N LYS A 338 17.41 52.56 -8.48
CA LYS A 338 17.46 52.34 -9.94
C LYS A 338 16.26 51.50 -10.36
N LYS A 339 15.65 51.76 -11.53
CA LYS A 339 14.59 50.91 -12.12
C LYS A 339 15.10 49.53 -12.56
N GLU A 340 16.12 48.97 -11.91
CA GLU A 340 16.77 47.71 -12.24
C GLU A 340 16.35 46.61 -11.25
N ARG A 341 16.06 45.43 -11.80
CA ARG A 341 15.65 44.23 -11.05
C ARG A 341 16.82 43.26 -10.94
N GLU A 342 16.92 42.61 -9.79
CA GLU A 342 17.90 41.55 -9.53
C GLU A 342 17.19 40.25 -9.19
N TYR A 343 17.76 39.15 -9.65
CA TYR A 343 17.25 37.79 -9.46
C TYR A 343 18.28 36.94 -8.71
N LEU A 344 17.86 36.29 -7.63
CA LEU A 344 18.68 35.31 -6.93
C LEU A 344 18.63 34.01 -7.72
N VAL A 345 19.76 33.59 -8.28
CA VAL A 345 19.85 32.42 -9.15
C VAL A 345 20.64 31.30 -8.47
N ARG A 346 20.23 30.07 -8.75
CA ARG A 346 20.94 28.86 -8.34
C ARG A 346 21.59 28.21 -9.55
N TYR A 347 22.88 27.93 -9.45
CA TYR A 347 23.68 27.31 -10.51
C TYR A 347 23.59 25.78 -10.50
N ARG A 348 23.97 25.16 -11.63
CA ARG A 348 23.95 23.71 -11.82
C ARG A 348 25.03 22.98 -11.02
N ASN A 349 26.12 23.66 -10.69
CA ASN A 349 27.23 23.07 -9.93
C ASN A 349 27.06 23.30 -8.43
N PRO A 350 27.15 22.23 -7.61
CA PRO A 350 26.83 22.27 -6.18
C PRO A 350 27.91 22.92 -5.30
N THR A 351 29.05 23.34 -5.85
CA THR A 351 30.13 24.04 -5.13
C THR A 351 29.98 25.56 -5.12
N GLN A 352 29.04 26.13 -5.87
CA GLN A 352 28.87 27.59 -5.97
C GLN A 352 27.63 28.06 -5.19
N GLU A 353 27.81 29.13 -4.43
CA GLU A 353 26.74 29.78 -3.66
C GLU A 353 25.73 30.51 -4.57
N ASP A 354 24.53 30.77 -4.06
CA ASP A 354 23.47 31.48 -4.80
C ASP A 354 23.84 32.97 -4.97
N GLU A 355 23.93 33.47 -6.21
CA GLU A 355 24.31 34.87 -6.52
C GLU A 355 23.12 35.71 -7.03
N TRP A 356 23.16 37.02 -6.79
CA TRP A 356 22.19 37.98 -7.35
C TRP A 356 22.65 38.48 -8.71
N LEU A 357 21.92 38.15 -9.77
CA LEU A 357 22.19 38.62 -11.13
C LEU A 357 21.28 39.78 -11.53
N LEU A 358 21.84 40.75 -12.25
CA LEU A 358 21.10 41.87 -12.84
C LEU A 358 20.31 41.41 -14.06
N GLU A 359 19.16 42.04 -14.29
CA GLU A 359 18.31 41.76 -15.45
C GLU A 359 18.99 42.01 -16.81
N LYS A 360 20.19 42.60 -16.87
CA LYS A 360 20.92 42.85 -18.13
C LYS A 360 21.88 41.71 -18.52
N ASP A 361 22.38 40.94 -17.56
CA ASP A 361 23.37 39.86 -17.79
C ASP A 361 22.69 38.52 -18.11
N ARG A 362 21.70 38.55 -19.02
CA ARG A 362 20.73 37.46 -19.27
C ARG A 362 21.27 36.28 -20.08
N THR A 363 22.54 35.93 -19.99
CA THR A 363 23.06 34.75 -20.69
C THR A 363 22.44 33.49 -20.05
N ASN A 364 21.49 32.86 -20.75
CA ASN A 364 20.80 31.59 -20.44
C ASN A 364 19.64 31.57 -19.41
N ALA A 365 19.12 32.70 -18.90
CA ALA A 365 18.08 32.70 -17.85
C ALA A 365 16.63 32.98 -18.31
N GLU A 366 16.40 33.33 -19.58
CA GLU A 366 15.13 33.93 -20.02
C GLU A 366 13.92 32.98 -19.87
N LYS A 367 14.09 31.71 -20.20
CA LYS A 367 13.04 30.69 -20.06
C LYS A 367 12.67 30.44 -18.59
N LEU A 368 13.66 30.43 -17.70
CA LEU A 368 13.48 30.22 -16.26
C LEU A 368 12.79 31.42 -15.60
N LEU A 369 13.12 32.65 -16.03
CA LEU A 369 12.45 33.87 -15.57
C LEU A 369 10.98 33.92 -15.98
N ARG A 370 10.64 33.49 -17.20
CA ARG A 370 9.24 33.38 -17.64
C ARG A 370 8.46 32.38 -16.79
N MET A 371 9.04 31.21 -16.51
CA MET A 371 8.42 30.20 -15.64
C MET A 371 8.21 30.74 -14.21
N PHE A 372 9.23 31.36 -13.62
CA PHE A 372 9.15 31.96 -12.28
C PHE A 372 8.05 33.04 -12.19
N ARG A 373 7.90 33.89 -13.21
CA ARG A 373 6.85 34.91 -13.26
C ARG A 373 5.45 34.30 -13.44
N HIS A 374 5.34 33.21 -14.20
CA HIS A 374 4.07 32.50 -14.38
C HIS A 374 3.59 31.83 -13.08
N GLU A 375 4.50 31.21 -12.32
CA GLU A 375 4.17 30.59 -11.03
C GLU A 375 3.69 31.59 -9.95
N ARG A 376 4.09 32.87 -10.05
CA ARG A 376 3.71 33.91 -9.07
C ARG A 376 2.55 34.80 -9.51
N LYS A 377 2.01 34.64 -10.72
CA LYS A 377 0.74 35.30 -11.06
C LYS A 377 -0.38 34.64 -10.25
N PRO A 378 -1.21 35.40 -9.51
CA PRO A 378 -2.41 34.83 -8.90
C PRO A 378 -3.26 34.25 -10.04
N LYS A 379 -3.74 33.01 -9.87
CA LYS A 379 -4.72 32.44 -10.78
C LYS A 379 -6.00 33.25 -10.60
N GLU A 380 -6.37 34.03 -11.62
CA GLU A 380 -7.69 34.66 -11.73
C GLU A 380 -8.80 33.61 -11.87
#